data_AF-A0AAW8H2G2-F1
#
_entry.id   AF-A0AAW8H2G2-F1
#
_cell.length_a   1.000
_cell.length_b   1.000
_cell.length_c   1.000
_cell.angle_alpha   90.00
_cell.angle_beta   90.00
_cell.angle_gamma   90.00
#
_symmetry.space_group_name_H-M   'P 1'
#
loop_
_entity.id
_entity.type
_entity.pdbx_description
1 polymer ?
#
loop_
_entity_poly.entity_id
_entity_poly.type
_entity_poly.pdbx_seq_one_letter_code
_entity_poly.pdbx_strand_id
1 'polypeptide(L)'
;MLDELKARILGRCKPTTSGCLEWSGSVDGYGYGTIRSNGVVVKTHRIMADAPKGMEVLHSCDNPRCCNVEHLSLGTHADNMIDRSRKNRMGKQQKLTPEQVRAIRKSKKRICDLAREYGVVHSCIINIQKCRRWAWLED
;
A
#
# COMPACT_ATOMS: atom_id res chain seq x y z
N MET A 1 3.70 25.48 15.21
CA MET A 1 3.14 24.21 15.73
C MET A 1 3.43 22.99 14.84
N LEU A 2 2.93 22.92 13.60
CA LEU A 2 3.17 21.73 12.75
C LEU A 2 4.62 21.67 12.24
N ASP A 3 5.18 22.82 11.86
CA ASP A 3 6.56 22.92 11.38
C ASP A 3 7.60 22.60 12.45
N GLU A 4 7.35 23.02 13.70
CA GLU A 4 8.21 22.67 14.85
C GLU A 4 8.17 21.16 15.13
N LEU A 5 7.01 20.53 14.96
CA LEU A 5 6.87 19.09 15.12
C LEU A 5 7.60 18.33 14.00
N LYS A 6 7.51 18.80 12.75
CA LYS A 6 8.28 18.27 11.61
C LYS A 6 9.77 18.41 11.83
N ALA A 7 10.25 19.58 12.29
CA ALA A 7 11.65 19.79 12.62
C ALA A 7 12.13 18.83 13.72
N ARG A 8 11.30 18.60 14.75
CA ARG A 8 11.58 17.63 15.80
C ARG A 8 11.61 16.19 15.27
N ILE A 9 10.79 15.87 14.27
CA ILE A 9 10.82 14.55 13.60
C ILE A 9 12.13 14.40 12.83
N LEU A 10 12.43 15.36 11.94
CA LEU A 10 13.63 15.36 11.10
C LEU A 10 14.92 15.32 11.92
N GLY A 11 14.98 16.03 13.04
CA GLY A 11 16.15 16.02 13.95
C GLY A 11 16.44 14.67 14.60
N ARG A 12 15.53 13.69 14.50
CA ARG A 12 15.75 12.31 14.96
C ARG A 12 15.74 11.31 13.80
N CYS A 13 15.73 11.78 12.55
CA CYS A 13 15.85 10.92 11.39
C CYS A 13 17.31 10.70 11.00
N LYS A 14 17.63 9.51 10.51
CA LYS A 14 18.95 9.21 9.94
C LYS A 14 18.81 8.94 8.44
N PRO A 15 19.60 9.60 7.58
CA PRO A 15 19.61 9.28 6.17
C PRO A 15 20.17 7.87 5.96
N THR A 16 19.65 7.18 4.97
CA THR A 16 20.08 5.84 4.57
C THR A 16 20.54 5.84 3.12
N THR A 17 21.28 4.81 2.71
CA THR A 17 21.75 4.63 1.33
C THR A 17 20.62 4.49 0.31
N SER A 18 19.41 4.11 0.74
CA SER A 18 18.20 4.04 -0.09
C SER A 18 17.46 5.38 -0.23
N GLY A 19 18.01 6.47 0.31
CA GLY A 19 17.36 7.79 0.30
C GLY A 19 16.23 7.96 1.32
N CYS A 20 16.00 6.97 2.20
CA CYS A 20 15.02 7.11 3.27
C CYS A 20 15.59 7.94 4.43
N LEU A 21 14.72 8.74 5.05
CA LEU A 21 14.98 9.37 6.33
C LEU A 21 14.37 8.51 7.43
N GLU A 22 15.17 7.63 8.03
CA GLU A 22 14.68 6.66 9.00
C GLU A 22 14.49 7.26 10.39
N TRP A 23 13.27 7.15 10.90
CA TRP A 23 12.92 7.51 12.26
C TRP A 23 13.67 6.63 13.29
N SER A 24 14.41 7.28 14.19
CA SER A 24 15.16 6.59 15.26
C SER A 24 14.42 6.51 16.60
N GLY A 25 13.19 7.03 16.69
CA GLY A 25 12.39 6.99 17.91
C GLY A 25 11.49 5.76 18.03
N SER A 26 10.49 5.85 18.91
CA SER A 26 9.51 4.79 19.14
C SER A 26 8.72 4.42 17.88
N VAL A 27 8.40 3.14 17.74
CA VAL A 27 7.58 2.60 16.66
C VAL A 27 6.36 1.87 17.22
N ASP A 28 5.28 1.77 16.45
CA ASP A 28 4.12 0.95 16.80
C ASP A 28 4.37 -0.55 16.53
N GLY A 29 3.40 -1.41 16.87
CA GLY A 29 3.48 -2.87 16.63
C GLY A 29 3.56 -3.27 15.15
N TYR A 30 3.34 -2.34 14.22
CA TYR A 30 3.47 -2.54 12.78
C TYR A 30 4.75 -1.90 12.22
N GLY A 31 5.61 -1.35 13.08
CA GLY A 31 6.90 -0.75 12.72
C GLY A 31 6.83 0.72 12.29
N TYR A 32 5.67 1.37 12.32
CA TYR A 32 5.54 2.78 11.94
C TYR A 32 6.11 3.69 13.03
N GLY A 33 6.87 4.70 12.63
CA GLY A 33 7.36 5.73 13.55
C GLY A 33 6.24 6.47 14.28
N THR A 34 6.42 6.68 15.58
CA THR A 34 5.46 7.37 16.45
C THR A 34 6.15 8.47 17.26
N ILE A 35 5.41 9.54 17.54
CA ILE A 35 5.85 10.64 18.39
C ILE A 35 4.69 11.11 19.26
N ARG A 36 4.98 11.52 20.50
CA ARG A 36 3.98 12.08 21.41
C ARG A 36 3.88 13.59 21.22
N SER A 37 2.68 14.11 21.00
CA SER A 37 2.38 15.54 20.88
C SER A 37 1.09 15.85 21.62
N ASN A 38 1.11 16.87 22.49
CA ASN A 38 -0.04 17.29 23.31
C ASN A 38 -0.74 16.11 24.05
N GLY A 39 0.06 15.21 24.62
CA GLY A 39 -0.44 14.03 25.34
C GLY A 39 -0.84 12.84 24.46
N VAL A 40 -1.04 13.04 23.14
CA VAL A 40 -1.50 12.03 22.19
C VAL A 40 -0.32 11.44 21.39
N VAL A 41 -0.37 10.14 21.09
CA VAL A 41 0.60 9.48 20.20
C VAL A 41 0.13 9.64 18.75
N VAL A 42 1.00 10.20 17.90
CA VAL A 42 0.74 10.41 16.47
C VAL A 42 1.80 9.72 15.63
N LYS A 43 1.43 9.27 14.42
CA LYS A 43 2.36 8.63 13.48
C LYS A 43 3.21 9.69 12.78
N THR A 44 4.53 9.48 12.74
CA THR A 44 5.48 10.49 12.21
C THR A 44 5.25 10.76 10.73
N HIS A 45 5.05 9.72 9.91
CA HIS A 45 4.79 9.88 8.48
C HIS A 45 3.50 10.68 8.18
N ARG A 46 2.48 10.63 9.07
CA ARG A 46 1.25 11.43 8.89
C ARG A 46 1.50 12.92 9.08
N ILE A 47 2.37 13.26 10.03
CA ILE A 47 2.81 14.63 10.27
C ILE A 47 3.67 15.13 9.11
N MET A 48 4.60 14.30 8.61
CA MET A 48 5.46 14.67 7.50
C MET A 48 4.68 14.89 6.20
N ALA A 49 3.64 14.09 5.93
CA ALA A 49 2.80 14.20 4.74
C ALA A 49 1.62 15.19 4.87
N ASP A 50 1.52 15.94 5.98
CA ASP A 50 0.37 16.81 6.28
C ASP A 50 -0.99 16.12 6.09
N ALA A 51 -1.06 14.84 6.48
CA ALA A 51 -2.18 13.98 6.10
C ALA A 51 -3.48 14.36 6.83
N PRO A 52 -4.53 14.80 6.11
CA PRO A 52 -5.80 15.15 6.73
C PRO A 52 -6.47 13.90 7.36
N LYS A 53 -7.41 14.13 8.26
CA LYS A 53 -8.16 13.05 8.92
C LYS A 53 -8.91 12.24 7.87
N GLY A 54 -8.80 10.92 7.92
CA GLY A 54 -9.46 10.00 6.98
C GLY A 54 -8.66 9.67 5.72
N MET A 55 -7.56 10.37 5.43
CA MET A 55 -6.61 9.97 4.40
C MET A 55 -5.54 9.02 4.94
N GLU A 56 -5.08 8.11 4.09
CA GLU A 56 -3.93 7.25 4.36
C GLU A 56 -2.68 7.83 3.72
N VAL A 57 -1.53 7.50 4.31
CA VAL A 57 -0.22 7.88 3.77
C VAL A 57 0.43 6.62 3.22
N LEU A 58 0.83 6.66 1.96
CA LEU A 58 1.43 5.56 1.24
C LEU A 58 2.94 5.80 1.14
N HIS A 59 3.71 4.75 1.41
CA HIS A 59 5.16 4.76 1.23
C HIS A 59 5.51 4.16 -0.13
N SER A 60 6.18 4.94 -0.99
CA SER A 60 6.76 4.40 -2.23
C SER A 60 7.97 3.49 -1.94
N CYS A 61 8.75 3.84 -0.91
CA CYS A 61 9.94 3.11 -0.45
C CYS A 61 9.65 1.89 0.41
N ASP A 62 8.38 1.65 0.76
CA ASP A 62 7.96 0.50 1.56
C ASP A 62 8.61 0.36 2.95
N ASN A 63 9.20 1.43 3.48
CA ASN A 63 9.82 1.48 4.80
C ASN A 63 8.91 2.23 5.80
N PRO A 64 8.27 1.54 6.77
CA PRO A 64 7.37 2.16 7.75
C PRO A 64 8.01 3.24 8.63
N ARG A 65 9.34 3.21 8.79
CA ARG A 65 10.11 4.21 9.56
C ARG A 65 10.48 5.44 8.74
N CYS A 66 10.30 5.40 7.43
CA CYS A 66 10.67 6.50 6.56
C CYS A 66 9.78 7.73 6.80
N CYS A 67 10.44 8.87 6.99
CA CYS A 67 9.86 10.19 7.17
C CYS A 67 10.21 11.14 6.00
N ASN A 68 10.85 10.64 4.93
CA ASN A 68 11.16 11.46 3.76
C ASN A 68 9.86 11.81 3.02
N VAL A 69 9.52 13.10 2.94
CA VAL A 69 8.29 13.60 2.30
C VAL A 69 8.20 13.16 0.84
N GLU A 70 9.31 13.06 0.12
CA GLU A 70 9.32 12.61 -1.28
C GLU A 70 8.91 11.14 -1.44
N HIS A 71 9.00 10.35 -0.36
CA HIS A 71 8.58 8.95 -0.34
C HIS A 71 7.14 8.78 0.18
N LEU A 72 6.45 9.86 0.55
CA LEU A 72 5.11 9.84 1.12
C LEU A 72 4.11 10.44 0.13
N SER A 73 3.00 9.73 -0.10
CA SER A 73 1.87 10.26 -0.86
C SER A 73 0.57 10.10 -0.09
N LEU A 74 -0.36 11.01 -0.30
CA LEU A 74 -1.71 10.91 0.26
C LEU A 74 -2.57 10.04 -0.66
N GLY A 75 -3.25 9.06 -0.07
CA GLY A 75 -4.14 8.15 -0.78
C GLY A 75 -5.42 7.90 -0.02
N THR A 76 -6.42 7.39 -0.74
CA THR A 76 -7.62 6.83 -0.13
C THR A 76 -7.36 5.41 0.36
N HIS A 77 -8.24 4.91 1.23
CA HIS A 77 -8.20 3.49 1.62
C HIS A 77 -8.30 2.53 0.42
N ALA A 78 -9.00 2.94 -0.64
CA ALA A 78 -9.06 2.17 -1.89
C ALA A 78 -7.69 2.12 -2.57
N ASP A 79 -6.95 3.24 -2.61
CA ASP A 79 -5.61 3.30 -3.19
C ASP A 79 -4.60 2.45 -2.41
N ASN A 80 -4.68 2.46 -1.07
CA ASN A 80 -3.85 1.60 -0.23
C ASN A 80 -4.13 0.10 -0.45
N MET A 81 -5.40 -0.27 -0.61
CA MET A 81 -5.79 -1.66 -0.92
C MET A 81 -5.29 -2.08 -2.31
N ILE A 82 -5.32 -1.19 -3.29
CA ILE A 82 -4.76 -1.42 -4.63
C ILE A 82 -3.24 -1.57 -4.57
N ASP A 83 -2.53 -0.67 -3.87
CA ASP A 83 -1.07 -0.72 -3.72
C ASP A 83 -0.64 -2.01 -3.00
N ARG A 84 -1.33 -2.37 -1.90
CA ARG A 84 -1.11 -3.63 -1.19
C ARG A 84 -1.32 -4.85 -2.10
N SER A 85 -2.34 -4.80 -2.96
CA SER A 85 -2.62 -5.86 -3.94
C SER A 85 -1.53 -5.93 -5.02
N ARG A 86 -1.06 -4.79 -5.54
CA ARG A 86 0.05 -4.69 -6.51
C ARG A 86 1.34 -5.25 -5.95
N LYS A 87 1.68 -4.90 -4.71
CA LYS A 87 2.90 -5.34 -4.02
C LYS A 87 2.81 -6.77 -3.48
N ASN A 88 1.72 -7.50 -3.76
CA ASN A 88 1.45 -8.84 -3.28
C ASN A 88 1.58 -9.00 -1.74
N ARG A 89 1.25 -7.94 -1.00
CA ARG A 89 1.30 -7.90 0.47
C ARG A 89 -0.01 -8.30 1.13
N MET A 90 -0.95 -8.81 0.34
CA MET A 90 -2.15 -9.43 0.87
C MET A 90 -1.76 -10.78 1.47
N GLY A 91 -1.71 -10.85 2.80
CA GLY A 91 -1.55 -12.12 3.50
C GLY A 91 -2.65 -13.12 3.12
N LYS A 92 -2.25 -14.41 3.06
CA LYS A 92 -2.91 -15.57 2.44
C LYS A 92 -2.91 -15.57 0.91
N GLN A 93 -2.44 -16.70 0.37
CA GLN A 93 -2.29 -17.00 -1.05
C GLN A 93 -3.52 -16.56 -1.86
N GLN A 94 -3.33 -15.59 -2.75
CA GLN A 94 -4.33 -15.30 -3.75
C GLN A 94 -4.50 -16.53 -4.65
N LYS A 95 -5.75 -16.91 -4.91
CA LYS A 95 -6.05 -18.12 -5.72
C LYS A 95 -5.57 -18.00 -7.17
N LEU A 96 -5.39 -16.77 -7.65
CA LEU A 96 -4.90 -16.46 -8.99
C LEU A 96 -3.68 -15.54 -8.91
N THR A 97 -2.68 -15.80 -9.74
CA THR A 97 -1.53 -14.90 -9.95
C THR A 97 -1.85 -13.83 -11.00
N PRO A 98 -1.12 -12.70 -11.03
CA PRO A 98 -1.27 -11.71 -12.10
C PRO A 98 -1.13 -12.32 -13.51
N GLU A 99 -0.25 -13.28 -13.71
CA GLU A 99 -0.02 -13.97 -14.99
C GLU A 99 -1.25 -14.78 -15.41
N GLN A 100 -1.85 -15.51 -14.46
CA GLN A 100 -3.09 -16.25 -14.70
C GLN A 100 -4.25 -15.31 -15.04
N VAL A 101 -4.32 -14.15 -14.39
CA VAL A 101 -5.34 -13.12 -14.69
C VAL A 101 -5.16 -12.58 -16.10
N ARG A 102 -3.94 -12.26 -16.54
CA ARG A 102 -3.66 -11.84 -17.93
C ARG A 102 -4.03 -12.95 -18.94
N ALA A 103 -3.72 -14.21 -18.62
CA ALA A 103 -4.11 -15.35 -19.46
C ALA A 103 -5.64 -15.49 -19.57
N ILE A 104 -6.38 -15.33 -18.46
CA ILE A 104 -7.85 -15.37 -18.44
C ILE A 104 -8.45 -14.23 -19.29
N ARG A 105 -7.88 -13.02 -19.23
CA ARG A 105 -8.33 -11.87 -20.04
C ARG A 105 -8.12 -12.06 -21.53
N LYS A 106 -6.98 -12.63 -21.94
CA LYS A 106 -6.66 -12.89 -23.35
C LYS A 106 -7.35 -14.14 -23.92
N SER A 107 -7.87 -15.01 -23.05
CA SER A 107 -8.45 -16.28 -23.47
C SER A 107 -9.83 -16.14 -24.12
N LYS A 108 -10.01 -16.83 -25.25
CA LYS A 108 -11.31 -17.01 -25.94
C LYS A 108 -12.02 -18.31 -25.55
N LYS A 109 -11.47 -19.09 -24.60
CA LYS A 109 -12.10 -20.32 -24.10
C LYS A 109 -13.47 -20.03 -23.47
N ARG A 110 -14.33 -21.03 -23.39
CA ARG A 110 -15.61 -20.91 -22.68
C ARG A 110 -15.35 -20.62 -21.20
N ILE A 111 -16.20 -19.78 -20.61
CA ILE A 111 -16.11 -19.38 -19.20
C ILE A 111 -16.11 -20.61 -18.26
N CYS A 112 -16.89 -21.64 -18.57
CA CYS A 112 -16.96 -22.87 -17.78
C CYS A 112 -15.63 -23.64 -17.77
N ASP A 113 -14.91 -23.65 -18.89
CA ASP A 113 -13.65 -24.37 -19.02
C ASP A 113 -12.54 -23.64 -18.25
N LEU A 114 -12.51 -22.30 -18.36
CA LEU A 114 -11.62 -21.45 -17.56
C LEU A 114 -11.90 -21.58 -16.06
N ALA A 115 -13.17 -21.55 -15.67
CA ALA A 115 -13.56 -21.73 -14.26
C ALA A 115 -13.05 -23.06 -13.69
N ARG A 116 -13.19 -24.16 -14.44
CA ARG A 116 -12.69 -25.48 -14.05
C ARG A 116 -11.16 -25.53 -14.01
N GLU A 117 -10.50 -25.02 -15.04
CA GLU A 117 -9.04 -25.00 -15.20
C GLU A 117 -8.35 -24.26 -14.05
N TYR A 118 -8.87 -23.09 -13.67
CA TYR A 118 -8.31 -22.26 -12.60
C TYR A 118 -8.97 -22.50 -11.22
N GLY A 119 -9.90 -23.44 -11.14
CA GLY A 119 -10.62 -23.76 -9.90
C GLY A 119 -11.43 -22.60 -9.31
N VAL A 120 -11.93 -21.68 -10.13
CA VAL A 120 -12.72 -20.51 -9.68
C VAL A 120 -14.16 -20.59 -10.17
N VAL A 121 -15.06 -19.84 -9.53
CA VAL A 121 -16.47 -19.76 -9.96
C VAL A 121 -16.60 -18.96 -11.26
N HIS A 122 -17.65 -19.22 -12.06
CA HIS A 122 -17.89 -18.57 -13.36
C HIS A 122 -17.92 -17.04 -13.26
N SER A 123 -18.55 -16.50 -12.21
CA SER A 123 -18.62 -15.05 -11.96
C SER A 123 -17.25 -14.43 -11.72
N CYS A 124 -16.26 -15.19 -11.22
CA CYS A 124 -14.89 -14.73 -11.07
C CYS A 124 -14.24 -14.46 -12.44
N ILE A 125 -14.37 -15.41 -13.37
CA ILE A 125 -13.87 -15.27 -14.75
C ILE A 125 -14.52 -14.08 -15.46
N ILE A 126 -15.86 -13.95 -15.37
CA ILE A 126 -16.59 -12.82 -15.97
C ILE A 126 -16.10 -11.49 -15.41
N ASN A 127 -15.93 -11.38 -14.09
CA ASN A 127 -15.46 -10.14 -13.46
C ASN A 127 -14.00 -9.83 -13.80
N ILE A 128 -13.15 -10.83 -14.00
CA ILE A 128 -11.77 -10.65 -14.46
C ILE A 128 -11.73 -10.15 -15.91
N GLN A 129 -12.51 -10.78 -16.82
CA GLN A 129 -12.57 -10.40 -18.24
C GLN A 129 -13.21 -9.01 -18.45
N LYS A 130 -14.17 -8.62 -17.60
CA LYS A 130 -14.77 -7.28 -17.60
C LYS A 130 -13.95 -6.23 -16.81
N CYS A 131 -12.74 -6.57 -16.39
CA CYS A 131 -11.86 -5.72 -15.57
C CYS A 131 -12.50 -5.17 -14.28
N ARG A 132 -13.57 -5.80 -13.77
CA ARG A 132 -14.21 -5.46 -12.49
C ARG A 132 -13.44 -6.03 -11.30
N ARG A 133 -12.62 -7.05 -11.56
CA ARG A 133 -11.65 -7.63 -10.62
C ARG A 133 -10.26 -7.49 -11.23
N TRP A 134 -9.25 -7.21 -10.40
CA TRP A 134 -7.88 -6.91 -10.85
C TRP A 134 -7.78 -5.68 -11.77
N ALA A 135 -8.66 -4.69 -11.60
CA ALA A 135 -8.73 -3.49 -12.46
C ALA A 135 -7.39 -2.73 -12.57
N TRP A 136 -6.53 -2.86 -11.57
CA TRP A 136 -5.21 -2.22 -11.51
C TRP A 136 -4.12 -2.92 -12.32
N LEU A 137 -4.39 -4.14 -12.81
CA LEU A 137 -3.46 -4.95 -13.59
C LEU A 137 -3.63 -4.59 -15.07
N GLU A 138 -2.54 -4.19 -15.72
CA GLU A 138 -2.48 -3.92 -17.16
C GLU A 138 -2.37 -5.24 -17.97
N ASP A 139 -2.92 -5.24 -19.19
CA ASP A 139 -3.11 -6.44 -20.03
C ASP A 139 -1.85 -6.95 -20.74
#